data_AF-A0A9E5HID0-F1
#
_entry.id   AF-A0A9E5HID0-F1
#
_cell.length_a   1.000
_cell.length_b   1.000
_cell.length_c   1.000
_cell.angle_alpha   90.00
_cell.angle_beta   90.00
_cell.angle_gamma   90.00
#
_symmetry.space_group_name_H-M   'P 1'
#
loop_
_entity.id
_entity.type
_entity.pdbx_description
1 polymer ?
#
loop_
_entity_poly.entity_id
_entity_poly.type
_entity_poly.pdbx_seq_one_letter_code
_entity_poly.pdbx_strand_id
1 'polypeptide(L)'
;MTDFRWTKSQFYVPEGMIYLDGNSLGPLPLNAKDRVGASITDQWGEMLITGWNKAGWMDMPRRVGDRIARILGAANGSIVMGDTLSIKVYQALSSALDLRPDRRVILSDTGNFPSDLYMAEGLIKSLDRDYELRVVAPEDVYDAIDDDVAVTLITEIDYRTGRRHDMQAITERAH
;
A
#
# COMPACT_ATOMS: atom_id res chain seq x y z
N MET A 1 12.22 17.96 18.89
CA MET A 1 12.00 16.63 19.50
C MET A 1 10.51 16.33 19.42
N THR A 2 10.11 15.11 19.06
CA THR A 2 8.68 14.74 18.90
C THR A 2 7.98 14.74 20.26
N ASP A 3 6.87 15.46 20.38
CA ASP A 3 6.03 15.46 21.59
C ASP A 3 4.99 14.33 21.54
N PHE A 4 5.33 13.17 22.09
CA PHE A 4 4.44 12.01 22.11
C PHE A 4 3.22 12.17 23.02
N ARG A 5 3.24 13.09 24.00
CA ARG A 5 2.05 13.37 24.82
C ARG A 5 1.02 14.10 23.98
N TRP A 6 1.47 15.12 23.25
CA TRP A 6 0.62 15.81 22.29
C TRP A 6 0.14 14.88 21.18
N THR A 7 1.01 14.04 20.61
CA THR A 7 0.60 13.07 19.57
C THR A 7 -0.48 12.13 20.11
N LYS A 8 -0.30 11.54 21.30
CA LYS A 8 -1.31 10.66 21.91
C LYS A 8 -2.63 11.40 22.13
N SER A 9 -2.61 12.68 22.51
CA SER A 9 -3.83 13.46 22.72
C SER A 9 -4.60 13.77 21.44
N GLN A 10 -4.05 13.47 20.24
CA GLN A 10 -4.77 13.63 18.97
C GLN A 10 -5.66 12.43 18.63
N PHE A 11 -5.61 11.34 19.41
CA PHE A 11 -6.33 10.11 19.15
C PHE A 11 -7.28 9.79 20.29
N TYR A 12 -8.43 9.21 19.94
CA TYR A 12 -9.31 8.59 20.91
C TYR A 12 -8.80 7.18 21.24
N VAL A 13 -8.50 6.96 22.51
CA VAL A 13 -8.24 5.63 23.09
C VAL A 13 -9.10 5.52 24.35
N PRO A 14 -9.93 4.46 24.50
CA PRO A 14 -10.75 4.29 25.68
C PRO A 14 -9.96 4.36 26.99
N GLU A 15 -10.55 4.95 28.03
CA GLU A 15 -9.90 5.06 29.34
C GLU A 15 -9.55 3.67 29.88
N GLY A 16 -8.34 3.54 30.45
CA GLY A 16 -7.82 2.28 30.96
C GLY A 16 -7.35 1.28 29.90
N MET A 17 -7.54 1.54 28.60
CA MET A 17 -7.14 0.62 27.54
C MET A 17 -5.65 0.75 27.20
N ILE A 18 -4.96 -0.39 27.17
CA ILE A 18 -3.63 -0.53 26.58
C ILE A 18 -3.82 -1.14 25.19
N TYR A 19 -3.72 -0.33 24.14
CA TYR A 19 -3.97 -0.73 22.76
C TYR A 19 -2.66 -1.04 22.02
N LEU A 20 -2.42 -2.32 21.74
CA LEU A 20 -1.18 -2.84 21.13
C LEU A 20 -1.43 -3.52 19.78
N ASP A 21 -2.51 -3.15 19.07
CA ASP A 21 -2.88 -3.71 17.77
C ASP A 21 -3.04 -2.62 16.68
N GLY A 22 -2.32 -1.51 16.87
CA GLY A 22 -2.35 -0.35 15.97
C GLY A 22 -1.77 -0.62 14.58
N ASN A 23 -0.99 -1.70 14.44
CA ASN A 23 -0.47 -2.20 13.16
C ASN A 23 -1.56 -2.89 12.31
N SER A 24 -2.64 -3.38 12.95
CA SER A 24 -3.81 -3.94 12.26
C SER A 24 -4.84 -2.85 11.97
N LEU A 25 -5.20 -2.06 13.00
CA LEU A 25 -6.10 -0.92 12.87
C LEU A 25 -5.61 0.25 13.73
N GLY A 26 -5.27 1.37 13.09
CA GLY A 26 -4.85 2.57 13.82
C GLY A 26 -5.98 3.13 14.71
N PRO A 27 -5.64 3.71 15.88
CA PRO A 27 -6.64 4.37 16.73
C PRO A 27 -7.28 5.55 16.00
N LEU A 28 -8.51 5.89 16.37
CA LEU A 28 -9.28 6.94 15.71
C LEU A 28 -8.68 8.34 15.98
N PRO A 29 -8.24 9.09 14.96
CA PRO A 29 -7.90 10.50 15.13
C PRO A 29 -9.15 11.29 15.54
N LEU A 30 -9.03 12.17 16.55
CA LEU A 30 -10.19 12.89 17.11
C LEU A 30 -10.91 13.73 16.05
N ASN A 31 -10.15 14.37 15.16
CA ASN A 31 -10.67 15.21 14.08
C ASN A 31 -11.31 14.43 12.91
N ALA A 32 -11.13 13.11 12.84
CA ALA A 32 -11.67 12.31 11.74
C ALA A 32 -13.20 12.28 11.77
N LYS A 33 -13.80 12.25 12.98
CA LYS A 33 -15.26 12.28 13.18
C LYS A 33 -15.87 13.52 12.54
N ASP A 34 -15.36 14.70 12.91
CA ASP A 34 -15.88 15.97 12.42
C ASP A 34 -15.64 16.14 10.93
N ARG A 35 -14.48 15.68 10.43
CA ARG A 35 -14.16 15.77 8.99
C ARG A 35 -15.08 14.90 8.13
N VAL A 36 -15.36 13.67 8.57
CA VAL A 36 -16.30 12.79 7.88
C VAL A 36 -17.72 13.33 7.99
N GLY A 37 -18.14 13.80 9.17
CA GLY A 37 -19.43 14.45 9.38
C GLY A 37 -19.67 15.60 8.41
N ALA A 38 -18.75 16.57 8.36
CA ALA A 38 -18.83 17.70 7.44
C ALA A 38 -18.81 17.30 5.95
N SER A 39 -18.19 16.16 5.61
CA SER A 39 -18.22 15.65 4.23
C SER A 39 -19.61 15.12 3.86
N ILE A 40 -20.34 14.54 4.82
CA ILE A 40 -21.69 14.04 4.62
C ILE A 40 -22.71 15.18 4.63
N THR A 41 -22.70 16.04 5.66
CA THR A 41 -23.72 17.08 5.84
C THR A 41 -23.46 18.26 4.91
N ASP A 42 -22.28 18.88 5.02
CA ASP A 42 -22.03 20.21 4.46
C ASP A 42 -21.57 20.14 3.00
N GLN A 43 -20.90 19.04 2.62
CA GLN A 43 -20.45 18.85 1.23
C GLN A 43 -21.46 18.04 0.44
N TRP A 44 -21.74 16.80 0.84
CA TRP A 44 -22.67 15.96 0.09
C TRP A 44 -24.11 16.47 0.18
N GLY A 45 -24.64 16.70 1.39
CA GLY A 45 -26.00 17.17 1.61
C GLY A 45 -26.30 18.50 0.91
N GLU A 46 -25.46 19.51 1.10
CA GLU A 46 -25.72 20.86 0.58
C GLU A 46 -25.21 21.09 -0.85
N MET A 47 -24.05 20.52 -1.23
CA MET A 47 -23.43 20.82 -2.53
C MET A 47 -23.82 19.83 -3.63
N LEU A 48 -24.28 18.63 -3.27
CA LEU A 48 -24.61 17.54 -4.20
C LEU A 48 -23.50 17.34 -5.24
N ILE A 49 -23.85 17.20 -6.52
CA ILE A 49 -22.90 17.00 -7.63
C ILE A 49 -21.86 18.12 -7.73
N THR A 50 -22.17 19.34 -7.26
CA THR A 50 -21.21 20.45 -7.33
C THR A 50 -20.05 20.29 -6.35
N GLY A 51 -20.17 19.37 -5.36
CA GLY A 51 -19.10 18.99 -4.44
C GLY A 51 -17.82 18.49 -5.15
N TRP A 52 -17.95 17.88 -6.33
CA TRP A 52 -16.79 17.49 -7.15
C TRP A 52 -15.78 18.62 -7.34
N ASN A 53 -16.30 19.83 -7.55
CA ASN A 53 -15.49 21.03 -7.75
C ASN A 53 -15.42 21.89 -6.48
N LYS A 54 -16.57 22.21 -5.87
CA LYS A 54 -16.64 23.14 -4.73
C LYS A 54 -15.97 22.61 -3.46
N ALA A 55 -16.02 21.29 -3.23
CA ALA A 55 -15.38 20.64 -2.09
C ALA A 55 -14.05 19.98 -2.46
N GLY A 56 -13.63 20.06 -3.72
CA GLY A 56 -12.39 19.49 -4.22
C GLY A 56 -12.33 17.98 -4.07
N TRP A 57 -13.39 17.27 -4.45
CA TRP A 57 -13.36 15.80 -4.45
C TRP A 57 -12.54 15.26 -5.62
N MET A 58 -12.55 15.93 -6.77
CA MET A 58 -11.80 15.49 -7.96
C MET A 58 -10.29 15.48 -7.74
N ASP A 59 -9.76 16.46 -7.01
CA ASP A 59 -8.33 16.60 -6.71
C ASP A 59 -7.91 15.87 -5.41
N MET A 60 -8.87 15.43 -4.58
CA MET A 60 -8.59 14.83 -3.28
C MET A 60 -7.63 13.63 -3.34
N PRO A 61 -7.76 12.67 -4.26
CA PRO A 61 -6.82 11.56 -4.40
C PRO A 61 -5.35 11.98 -4.51
N ARG A 62 -5.08 13.00 -5.34
CA ARG A 62 -3.73 13.54 -5.56
C ARG A 62 -3.26 14.36 -4.36
N ARG A 63 -4.10 15.24 -3.82
CA ARG A 63 -3.75 16.03 -2.62
C ARG A 63 -3.38 15.16 -1.42
N VAL A 64 -4.13 14.07 -1.18
CA VAL A 64 -3.80 13.15 -0.10
C VAL A 64 -2.55 12.35 -0.44
N GLY A 65 -2.39 11.94 -1.70
CA GLY A 65 -1.18 11.29 -2.20
C GLY A 65 0.08 12.12 -1.95
N ASP A 66 0.08 13.42 -2.27
CA ASP A 66 1.22 14.31 -2.03
C ASP A 66 1.56 14.45 -0.54
N ARG A 67 0.56 14.36 0.35
CA ARG A 67 0.83 14.36 1.80
C ARG A 67 1.56 13.09 2.22
N ILE A 68 1.22 11.94 1.64
CA ILE A 68 1.84 10.63 1.92
C ILE A 68 3.21 10.53 1.25
N ALA A 69 3.39 11.11 0.06
CA ALA A 69 4.68 11.16 -0.64
C ALA A 69 5.80 11.68 0.26
N ARG A 70 5.51 12.70 1.09
CA ARG A 70 6.48 13.25 2.07
C ARG A 70 6.91 12.26 3.15
N ILE A 71 6.07 11.29 3.49
CA ILE A 71 6.39 10.23 4.47
C ILE A 71 7.24 9.16 3.79
N LEU A 72 6.94 8.85 2.53
CA LEU A 72 7.62 7.83 1.73
C LEU A 72 8.92 8.33 1.07
N GLY A 73 9.22 9.63 1.14
CA GLY A 73 10.35 10.23 0.42
C GLY A 73 10.14 10.32 -1.10
N ALA A 74 8.88 10.23 -1.56
CA ALA A 74 8.53 10.29 -2.99
C ALA A 74 8.36 11.74 -3.48
N ALA A 75 8.51 11.96 -4.79
CA ALA A 75 8.33 13.27 -5.41
C ALA A 75 6.86 13.74 -5.37
N ASN A 76 6.64 15.05 -5.46
CA ASN A 76 5.29 15.59 -5.61
C ASN A 76 4.65 15.09 -6.92
N GLY A 77 3.38 14.71 -6.87
CA GLY A 77 2.62 14.20 -8.01
C GLY A 77 2.88 12.74 -8.36
N SER A 78 3.75 12.03 -7.63
CA SER A 78 4.07 10.63 -7.91
C SER A 78 3.23 9.61 -7.12
N ILE A 79 2.39 10.07 -6.18
CA ILE A 79 1.51 9.21 -5.36
C ILE A 79 0.07 9.67 -5.54
N VAL A 80 -0.85 8.71 -5.71
CA VAL A 80 -2.28 8.94 -5.79
C VAL A 80 -2.99 7.97 -4.86
N MET A 81 -3.87 8.48 -3.98
CA MET A 81 -4.73 7.62 -3.17
C MET A 81 -5.86 7.03 -3.99
N GLY A 82 -6.19 5.76 -3.76
CA GLY A 82 -7.26 5.10 -4.49
C GLY A 82 -7.83 3.93 -3.72
N ASP A 83 -8.09 2.85 -4.44
CA ASP A 83 -8.68 1.60 -3.96
C ASP A 83 -7.86 0.91 -2.85
N THR A 84 -8.20 -0.34 -2.55
CA THR A 84 -7.47 -1.16 -1.59
C THR A 84 -6.09 -1.57 -2.10
N LEU A 85 -5.23 -2.00 -1.17
CA LEU A 85 -3.89 -2.53 -1.48
C LEU A 85 -3.96 -3.66 -2.52
N SER A 86 -4.84 -4.65 -2.34
CA SER A 86 -4.97 -5.80 -3.25
C SER A 86 -5.26 -5.38 -4.70
N ILE A 87 -6.12 -4.37 -4.90
CA ILE A 87 -6.41 -3.85 -6.25
C ILE A 87 -5.17 -3.15 -6.83
N LYS A 88 -4.44 -2.38 -6.02
CA LYS A 88 -3.21 -1.70 -6.48
C LYS A 88 -2.10 -2.68 -6.81
N VAL A 89 -1.95 -3.76 -6.03
CA VAL A 89 -1.01 -4.86 -6.33
C VAL A 89 -1.34 -5.50 -7.68
N TYR A 90 -2.60 -5.84 -7.93
CA TYR A 90 -3.02 -6.39 -9.22
C TYR A 90 -2.71 -5.45 -10.40
N GLN A 91 -3.04 -4.16 -10.27
CA GLN A 91 -2.77 -3.15 -11.30
C GLN A 91 -1.27 -2.98 -11.57
N ALA A 92 -0.47 -2.92 -10.49
CA ALA A 92 0.99 -2.77 -10.57
C ALA A 92 1.65 -4.00 -11.20
N LEU A 93 1.29 -5.22 -10.77
CA LEU A 93 1.81 -6.45 -11.35
C LEU A 93 1.46 -6.56 -12.84
N SER A 94 0.19 -6.32 -13.20
CA SER A 94 -0.24 -6.35 -14.60
C SER A 94 0.60 -5.41 -15.47
N SER A 95 0.82 -4.17 -15.00
CA SER A 95 1.65 -3.20 -15.70
C SER A 95 3.14 -3.61 -15.75
N ALA A 96 3.69 -4.14 -14.66
CA ALA A 96 5.08 -4.58 -14.60
C ALA A 96 5.37 -5.74 -15.57
N LEU A 97 4.45 -6.70 -15.68
CA LEU A 97 4.56 -7.81 -16.63
C LEU A 97 4.54 -7.32 -18.08
N ASP A 98 3.66 -6.38 -18.42
CA ASP A 98 3.61 -5.80 -19.78
C ASP A 98 4.86 -4.98 -20.13
N LEU A 99 5.56 -4.42 -19.13
CA LEU A 99 6.85 -3.74 -19.33
C LEU A 99 8.02 -4.71 -19.56
N ARG A 100 7.90 -5.98 -19.11
CA ARG A 100 8.94 -7.02 -19.25
C ARG A 100 8.38 -8.27 -19.97
N PRO A 101 7.92 -8.14 -21.23
CA PRO A 101 7.20 -9.20 -21.94
C PRO A 101 8.06 -10.43 -22.28
N ASP A 102 9.37 -10.37 -22.06
CA ASP A 102 10.31 -11.47 -22.32
C ASP A 102 10.60 -12.32 -21.06
N ARG A 103 10.13 -11.86 -19.90
CA ARG A 103 10.32 -12.52 -18.60
C ARG A 103 9.00 -13.11 -18.08
N ARG A 104 9.06 -14.16 -17.27
CA ARG A 104 7.86 -14.97 -16.93
C ARG A 104 7.59 -15.11 -15.44
N VAL A 105 8.52 -14.69 -14.58
CA VAL A 105 8.42 -14.96 -13.14
C VAL A 105 8.05 -13.71 -12.35
N ILE A 106 7.01 -13.84 -11.52
CA ILE A 106 6.76 -12.98 -10.36
C ILE A 106 7.46 -13.64 -9.18
N LEU A 107 8.50 -13.01 -8.62
CA LEU A 107 9.20 -13.52 -7.45
C LEU A 107 8.60 -12.94 -6.17
N SER A 108 8.26 -13.80 -5.21
CA SER A 108 7.79 -13.42 -3.87
C SER A 108 8.37 -14.36 -2.82
N ASP A 109 8.06 -14.12 -1.54
CA ASP A 109 8.42 -15.01 -0.43
C ASP A 109 7.23 -15.47 0.42
N THR A 110 7.48 -16.46 1.27
CA THR A 110 6.51 -17.04 2.23
C THR A 110 6.20 -16.15 3.45
N GLY A 111 6.88 -15.01 3.58
CA GLY A 111 6.62 -13.93 4.55
C GLY A 111 5.70 -12.84 4.02
N ASN A 112 5.38 -12.85 2.73
CA ASN A 112 4.45 -11.92 2.11
C ASN A 112 3.02 -12.10 2.65
N PHE A 113 2.23 -11.03 2.63
CA PHE A 113 0.86 -11.09 3.12
C PHE A 113 0.00 -11.95 2.18
N PRO A 114 -0.90 -12.83 2.69
CA PRO A 114 -1.60 -13.80 1.85
C PRO A 114 -2.38 -13.18 0.69
N SER A 115 -2.99 -12.00 0.89
CA SER A 115 -3.75 -11.35 -0.19
C SER A 115 -2.88 -11.00 -1.39
N ASP A 116 -1.62 -10.63 -1.19
CA ASP A 116 -0.71 -10.22 -2.27
C ASP A 116 -0.40 -11.41 -3.17
N LEU A 117 -0.15 -12.59 -2.57
CA LEU A 117 0.05 -13.85 -3.29
C LEU A 117 -1.22 -14.25 -4.06
N TYR A 118 -2.39 -14.19 -3.43
CA TYR A 118 -3.65 -14.53 -4.09
C TYR A 118 -3.96 -13.59 -5.27
N MET A 119 -3.61 -12.30 -5.18
CA MET A 119 -3.78 -11.37 -6.29
C MET A 119 -2.83 -11.68 -7.44
N ALA A 120 -1.58 -12.08 -7.15
CA ALA A 120 -0.64 -12.52 -8.18
C ALA A 120 -1.11 -13.81 -8.87
N GLU A 121 -1.54 -14.82 -8.11
CA GLU A 121 -2.11 -16.07 -8.64
C GLU A 121 -3.36 -15.82 -9.49
N GLY A 122 -4.27 -14.97 -9.00
CA GLY A 122 -5.48 -14.58 -9.72
C GLY A 122 -5.17 -13.86 -11.03
N LEU A 123 -4.18 -12.96 -11.03
CA LEU A 123 -3.71 -12.27 -12.24
C LEU A 123 -3.12 -13.26 -13.24
N ILE A 124 -2.22 -14.15 -12.82
CA ILE A 124 -1.61 -15.17 -13.68
C ILE A 124 -2.69 -15.99 -14.37
N LYS A 125 -3.66 -16.48 -13.60
CA LYS A 125 -4.79 -17.26 -14.13
C LYS A 125 -5.66 -16.45 -15.09
N SER A 126 -5.86 -15.16 -14.83
CA SER A 126 -6.68 -14.29 -15.70
C SER A 126 -5.98 -13.94 -17.00
N LEU A 127 -4.64 -13.85 -17.01
CA LEU A 127 -3.88 -13.49 -18.19
C LEU A 127 -3.70 -14.66 -19.15
N ASP A 128 -3.60 -15.89 -18.64
CA ASP A 128 -3.43 -17.12 -19.43
C ASP A 128 -2.23 -17.04 -20.42
N ARG A 129 -1.08 -16.58 -19.89
CA ARG A 129 0.15 -16.25 -20.66
C ARG A 129 1.41 -16.94 -20.13
N ASP A 130 1.26 -18.10 -19.49
CA ASP A 130 2.35 -18.91 -18.93
C ASP A 130 3.28 -18.16 -17.94
N TYR A 131 2.73 -17.23 -17.17
CA TYR A 131 3.45 -16.61 -16.05
C TYR A 131 3.50 -17.56 -14.84
N GLU A 132 4.57 -17.46 -14.05
CA GLU A 132 4.76 -18.25 -12.82
C GLU A 132 4.88 -17.32 -11.61
N LEU A 133 4.27 -17.72 -10.49
CA LEU A 133 4.57 -17.15 -9.17
C LEU A 133 5.59 -18.05 -8.47
N ARG A 134 6.83 -17.57 -8.35
CA ARG A 134 7.90 -18.24 -7.62
C ARG A 134 7.92 -17.74 -6.19
N VAL A 135 7.66 -18.63 -5.23
CA VAL A 135 7.63 -18.30 -3.79
C VAL A 135 8.78 -19.01 -3.09
N VAL A 136 9.71 -18.24 -2.52
CA VAL A 136 10.90 -18.75 -1.80
C VAL A 136 10.85 -18.45 -0.30
N ALA A 137 11.83 -18.95 0.47
CA ALA A 137 12.00 -18.48 1.83
C ALA A 137 12.45 -17.01 1.83
N PRO A 138 12.07 -16.18 2.82
CA PRO A 138 12.42 -14.76 2.81
C PRO A 138 13.93 -14.50 2.74
N GLU A 139 14.74 -15.35 3.34
CA GLU A 139 16.21 -15.30 3.27
C GLU A 139 16.78 -15.56 1.87
N ASP A 140 16.05 -16.28 1.02
CA ASP A 140 16.50 -16.69 -0.31
C ASP A 140 16.10 -15.68 -1.41
N VAL A 141 15.31 -14.65 -1.09
CA VAL A 141 14.77 -13.69 -2.07
C VAL A 141 15.88 -13.05 -2.89
N TYR A 142 16.97 -12.61 -2.25
CA TYR A 142 18.06 -11.92 -2.93
C TYR A 142 18.74 -12.82 -3.99
N ASP A 143 18.99 -14.08 -3.61
CA ASP A 143 19.69 -15.06 -4.46
C ASP A 143 18.77 -15.62 -5.55
N ALA A 144 17.45 -15.59 -5.35
CA ALA A 144 16.44 -16.05 -6.31
C ALA A 144 16.12 -15.02 -7.42
N ILE A 145 16.71 -13.82 -7.38
CA ILE A 145 16.60 -12.84 -8.46
C ILE A 145 17.58 -13.22 -9.59
N ASP A 146 17.02 -13.59 -10.74
CA ASP A 146 17.75 -13.98 -11.95
C ASP A 146 17.15 -13.33 -13.23
N ASP A 147 17.57 -13.80 -14.40
CA ASP A 147 17.18 -13.24 -15.69
C ASP A 147 15.74 -13.53 -16.11
N ASP A 148 15.03 -14.47 -15.47
CA ASP A 148 13.65 -14.84 -15.78
C ASP A 148 12.60 -14.03 -14.98
N VAL A 149 13.05 -13.33 -13.94
CA VAL A 149 12.21 -12.53 -13.03
C VAL A 149 11.77 -11.23 -13.69
N ALA A 150 10.47 -11.14 -14.00
CA ALA A 150 9.83 -9.95 -14.54
C ALA A 150 9.63 -8.88 -13.46
N VAL A 151 9.23 -9.29 -12.26
CA VAL A 151 8.92 -8.41 -11.14
C VAL A 151 9.11 -9.12 -9.79
N THR A 152 9.63 -8.40 -8.80
CA THR A 152 9.70 -8.83 -7.40
C THR A 152 8.53 -8.24 -6.61
N LEU A 153 7.65 -9.08 -6.07
CA LEU A 153 6.52 -8.72 -5.20
C LEU A 153 6.90 -9.05 -3.75
N ILE A 154 7.42 -8.07 -3.01
CA ILE A 154 7.99 -8.29 -1.68
C ILE A 154 7.33 -7.35 -0.65
N THR A 155 6.85 -7.91 0.46
CA THR A 155 6.45 -7.14 1.64
C THR A 155 7.69 -6.79 2.46
N GLU A 156 7.96 -5.50 2.67
CA GLU A 156 9.17 -5.05 3.39
C GLU A 156 9.23 -5.58 4.83
N ILE A 157 8.11 -5.59 5.55
CA ILE A 157 8.03 -6.04 6.95
C ILE A 157 7.03 -7.19 7.06
N ASP A 158 7.50 -8.38 7.41
CA ASP A 158 6.65 -9.55 7.62
C ASP A 158 5.63 -9.29 8.74
N TYR A 159 4.35 -9.43 8.43
CA TYR A 159 3.24 -9.08 9.32
C TYR A 159 3.13 -9.97 10.58
N ARG A 160 3.77 -11.15 10.58
CA ARG A 160 3.77 -12.11 11.69
C ARG A 160 5.01 -11.95 12.57
N THR A 161 6.17 -11.81 11.93
CA THR A 161 7.46 -11.88 12.62
C THR A 161 8.11 -10.51 12.84
N GLY A 162 7.69 -9.48 12.11
CA GLY A 162 8.32 -8.16 12.10
C GLY A 162 9.69 -8.14 11.42
N ARG A 163 10.12 -9.24 10.78
CA ARG A 163 11.35 -9.30 9.99
C ARG A 163 11.28 -8.26 8.87
N ARG A 164 12.34 -7.47 8.73
CA ARG A 164 12.45 -6.43 7.71
C ARG A 164 13.45 -6.82 6.64
N HIS A 165 13.03 -6.75 5.38
CA HIS A 165 13.92 -6.89 4.22
C HIS A 165 14.80 -5.65 4.04
N ASP A 166 16.00 -5.85 3.51
CA ASP A 166 16.79 -4.75 2.93
C ASP A 166 16.26 -4.44 1.54
N MET A 167 15.28 -3.54 1.47
CA MET A 167 14.64 -3.16 0.21
C MET A 167 15.62 -2.47 -0.76
N GLN A 168 16.67 -1.81 -0.24
CA GLN A 168 17.66 -1.17 -1.10
C GLN A 168 18.46 -2.24 -1.85
N ALA A 169 19.01 -3.21 -1.12
CA ALA A 169 19.79 -4.30 -1.72
C ALA A 169 18.96 -5.13 -2.71
N ILE A 170 17.71 -5.47 -2.37
CA ILE A 170 16.80 -6.21 -3.26
C ILE A 170 16.50 -5.40 -4.53
N THR A 171 16.24 -4.09 -4.41
CA THR A 171 15.96 -3.23 -5.56
C THR A 171 17.17 -3.09 -6.48
N GLU A 172 18.38 -2.92 -5.92
CA GLU A 172 19.63 -2.87 -6.69
C GLU A 172 19.91 -4.20 -7.42
N ARG A 173 19.55 -5.34 -6.83
CA ARG A 173 19.71 -6.66 -7.46
C ARG A 173 18.71 -6.90 -8.60
N ALA A 174 17.51 -6.33 -8.51
CA ALA A 174 16.44 -6.51 -9.50
C ALA A 174 16.61 -5.65 -10.78
N HIS A 175 17.40 -4.58 -10.72
CA HIS A 175 17.61 -3.61 -11.81
C HIS A 175 18.96 -3.80 -12.51
#